data_AF-D4BNX8-F1
#
_entry.id   AF-D4BNX8-F1
#
_cell.length_a   1.000
_cell.length_b   1.000
_cell.length_c   1.000
_cell.angle_alpha   90.00
_cell.angle_beta   90.00
_cell.angle_gamma   90.00
#
_symmetry.space_group_name_H-M   'P 1'
#
loop_
_entity.id
_entity.type
_entity.pdbx_description
1 polymer ?
#
loop_
_entity_poly.entity_id
_entity_poly.type
_entity_poly.pdbx_seq_one_letter_code
_entity_poly.pdbx_strand_id
1 'polypeptide(L)'
;MSTTNMIAEPASVHGSPHTIGKAEAAAQTVRSRIIAAPSLDALYRAALTFCIDGADAMMYATLKGAEHAEALWQVLSQCHPDRPSDVRQKALTCIDRMFINGLTRWGRKPTPSAMNAFRNALSGWHQRMDALPSQDIVSLADWFTMDGTQWIIGPGHPCWPAQLTDLSIRSDWAPPLCLWVKGDPRALTSCAKPVGIVGSRDVNEYGRYVAHTVAEQAAVDGHLVVSGGAMGTDAAAHWGALNALHGRKPGCVGRTVAVFAGGLNHMGPARNRTLFERIESQGGALISELCPGTIPEARRFLLRNRIIAALSSTLVVAQARLRSGALNTAGWACELMREVYAVPGDINQPCNAGCNKMIGDHQATILCAATSTKDICHKRHQPIMERCPGMADNAQRDASDPAPSCTTKAVHKKSEQPTLSQAVITTPLPSRTDSKDFSSSHHMPDLRAQASLQPDAETQQTIQVSTLSEAERLMVGLIRECRTHRLAITPDTLLRAARNNNLEEIPDIATVLELLGALELRGAIHRETGTVTLSCRLI
;
A
#
# COMPACT_ATOMS: atom_id res chain seq x y z
N MET A 1 -90.84 -3.61 -10.54
CA MET A 1 -90.39 -4.77 -11.36
C MET A 1 -89.33 -5.46 -10.50
N SER A 2 -89.71 -6.35 -9.59
CA SER A 2 -89.95 -7.78 -9.85
C SER A 2 -88.69 -8.41 -10.47
N THR A 3 -87.79 -9.00 -9.67
CA THR A 3 -87.81 -10.43 -9.23
C THR A 3 -87.82 -11.39 -10.43
N THR A 4 -86.84 -12.28 -10.57
CA THR A 4 -86.75 -13.58 -9.85
C THR A 4 -85.30 -14.10 -9.99
N ASN A 5 -84.56 -14.45 -8.91
CA ASN A 5 -84.53 -15.74 -8.19
C ASN A 5 -84.04 -16.91 -9.10
N MET A 6 -83.22 -17.91 -8.71
CA MET A 6 -82.78 -18.51 -7.42
C MET A 6 -81.29 -18.99 -7.57
N ILE A 7 -80.55 -19.63 -6.66
CA ILE A 7 -80.81 -20.59 -5.55
C ILE A 7 -79.77 -20.37 -4.43
N ALA A 8 -80.14 -20.66 -3.18
CA ALA A 8 -79.26 -20.57 -2.00
C ALA A 8 -79.07 -21.93 -1.30
N GLU A 9 -77.85 -22.15 -0.79
CA GLU A 9 -77.51 -22.86 0.47
C GLU A 9 -77.90 -24.36 0.63
N PRO A 10 -77.50 -25.10 1.71
CA PRO A 10 -76.76 -24.70 2.93
C PRO A 10 -75.60 -25.64 3.38
N ALA A 11 -75.04 -25.27 4.56
CA ALA A 11 -74.66 -26.16 5.68
C ALA A 11 -73.17 -26.49 5.95
N SER A 12 -72.79 -26.22 7.20
CA SER A 12 -71.50 -26.42 7.86
C SER A 12 -71.46 -27.68 8.75
N VAL A 13 -70.32 -28.38 8.85
CA VAL A 13 -69.96 -29.22 10.02
C VAL A 13 -68.43 -29.15 10.28
N HIS A 14 -68.03 -29.24 11.56
CA HIS A 14 -66.64 -29.23 12.05
C HIS A 14 -65.74 -30.39 11.59
N GLY A 15 -64.42 -30.16 11.62
CA GLY A 15 -63.44 -31.25 11.76
C GLY A 15 -61.98 -30.86 11.49
N SER A 16 -61.19 -30.58 12.53
CA SER A 16 -59.72 -30.66 12.48
C SER A 16 -59.29 -32.05 12.96
N PRO A 17 -58.37 -32.73 12.27
CA PRO A 17 -57.05 -32.91 12.88
C PRO A 17 -55.87 -32.84 11.89
N HIS A 18 -54.66 -32.99 12.43
CA HIS A 18 -53.36 -32.79 11.77
C HIS A 18 -53.02 -33.72 10.58
N THR A 19 -51.98 -33.29 9.85
CA THR A 19 -50.95 -34.07 9.12
C THR A 19 -51.31 -34.65 7.74
N ILE A 20 -50.74 -34.04 6.69
CA ILE A 20 -49.68 -34.56 5.78
C ILE A 20 -49.50 -33.54 4.64
N GLY A 21 -48.26 -33.25 4.21
CA GLY A 21 -48.02 -32.28 3.12
C GLY A 21 -46.75 -31.41 3.18
N LYS A 22 -45.78 -31.70 4.07
CA LYS A 22 -44.43 -31.11 3.96
C LYS A 22 -43.67 -31.76 2.80
N ALA A 23 -43.74 -31.19 1.59
CA ALA A 23 -42.90 -31.65 0.46
C ALA A 23 -42.69 -30.63 -0.68
N GLU A 24 -42.77 -29.31 -0.45
CA GLU A 24 -42.59 -28.34 -1.55
C GLU A 24 -41.87 -27.04 -1.12
N ALA A 25 -40.68 -27.18 -0.54
CA ALA A 25 -39.82 -26.06 -0.14
C ALA A 25 -38.32 -26.42 -0.12
N ALA A 26 -37.74 -26.77 -1.28
CA ALA A 26 -36.28 -26.90 -1.45
C ALA A 26 -35.83 -26.92 -2.93
N ALA A 27 -36.24 -25.94 -3.74
CA ALA A 27 -35.62 -25.69 -5.05
C ALA A 27 -34.59 -24.56 -4.94
N GLN A 28 -33.48 -24.81 -4.25
CA GLN A 28 -32.33 -23.92 -4.26
C GLN A 28 -31.70 -23.95 -5.65
N THR A 29 -31.97 -22.93 -6.47
CA THR A 29 -31.31 -22.73 -7.76
C THR A 29 -29.81 -22.60 -7.51
N VAL A 30 -29.06 -23.67 -7.82
CA VAL A 30 -27.60 -23.71 -7.69
C VAL A 30 -27.01 -22.67 -8.64
N ARG A 31 -26.70 -21.47 -8.11
CA ARG A 31 -25.90 -20.47 -8.82
C ARG A 31 -24.52 -21.09 -9.05
N SER A 32 -24.15 -21.27 -10.32
CA SER A 32 -22.82 -21.75 -10.67
C SER A 32 -21.77 -20.72 -10.19
N ARG A 33 -21.00 -21.07 -9.16
CA ARG A 33 -19.90 -20.21 -8.69
C ARG A 33 -18.93 -19.96 -9.85
N ILE A 34 -18.60 -18.69 -10.09
CA ILE A 34 -17.68 -18.26 -11.15
C ILE A 34 -16.23 -18.55 -10.75
N ILE A 35 -15.98 -18.54 -9.44
CA ILE A 35 -14.68 -18.72 -8.79
C ILE A 35 -14.74 -19.93 -7.86
N ALA A 36 -13.62 -20.64 -7.68
CA ALA A 36 -13.55 -21.77 -6.73
C ALA A 36 -13.84 -21.35 -5.28
N ALA A 37 -14.25 -22.33 -4.47
CA ALA A 37 -14.43 -22.12 -3.04
C ALA A 37 -13.10 -21.67 -2.37
N PRO A 38 -13.10 -20.64 -1.51
CA PRO A 38 -11.94 -20.28 -0.72
C PRO A 38 -11.50 -21.42 0.21
N SER A 39 -10.22 -21.45 0.59
CA SER A 39 -9.75 -22.38 1.61
C SER A 39 -10.33 -22.05 2.98
N LEU A 40 -10.44 -23.04 3.87
CA LEU A 40 -10.93 -22.82 5.25
C LEU A 40 -10.10 -21.76 5.99
N ASP A 41 -8.76 -21.77 5.87
CA ASP A 41 -7.90 -20.74 6.45
C ASP A 41 -8.22 -19.34 5.91
N ALA A 42 -8.52 -19.19 4.61
CA ALA A 42 -8.95 -17.92 4.03
C ALA A 42 -10.32 -17.46 4.57
N LEU A 43 -11.28 -18.39 4.76
CA LEU A 43 -12.58 -18.06 5.36
C LEU A 43 -12.46 -17.66 6.84
N TYR A 44 -11.68 -18.39 7.64
CA TYR A 44 -11.43 -18.01 9.03
C TYR A 44 -10.69 -16.68 9.14
N ARG A 45 -9.77 -16.36 8.22
CA ARG A 45 -9.15 -15.02 8.11
C ARG A 45 -10.18 -13.95 7.76
N ALA A 46 -11.11 -14.21 6.85
CA ALA A 46 -12.20 -13.28 6.53
C ALA A 46 -13.11 -13.02 7.75
N ALA A 47 -13.45 -14.06 8.51
CA ALA A 47 -14.23 -13.93 9.74
C ALA A 47 -13.48 -13.16 10.84
N LEU A 48 -12.19 -13.41 11.05
CA LEU A 48 -11.35 -12.61 11.94
C LEU A 48 -11.21 -11.16 11.45
N THR A 49 -11.16 -10.93 10.13
CA THR A 49 -11.17 -9.59 9.54
C THR A 49 -12.50 -8.86 9.75
N PHE A 50 -13.63 -9.57 9.81
CA PHE A 50 -14.92 -8.98 10.16
C PHE A 50 -14.98 -8.55 11.65
N CYS A 51 -14.31 -9.28 12.54
CA CYS A 51 -14.20 -8.93 13.95
C CYS A 51 -13.36 -7.67 14.23
N ILE A 52 -12.68 -7.08 13.23
CA ILE A 52 -11.82 -5.90 13.37
C ILE A 52 -12.28 -4.75 12.48
N ASP A 53 -11.79 -3.54 12.74
CA ASP A 53 -12.19 -2.33 12.01
C ASP A 53 -10.99 -1.61 11.36
N GLY A 54 -10.20 -2.40 10.63
CA GLY A 54 -8.98 -2.00 9.95
C GLY A 54 -7.79 -2.91 10.28
N ALA A 55 -6.59 -2.35 10.31
CA ALA A 55 -5.34 -3.10 10.53
C ALA A 55 -5.04 -3.33 12.01
N ASP A 56 -5.88 -4.13 12.67
CA ASP A 56 -5.77 -4.40 14.10
C ASP A 56 -4.49 -5.18 14.44
N ALA A 57 -3.52 -4.46 15.02
CA ALA A 57 -2.24 -5.03 15.48
C ALA A 57 -2.43 -6.11 16.55
N MET A 58 -3.44 -6.01 17.41
CA MET A 58 -3.67 -7.00 18.46
C MET A 58 -4.24 -8.29 17.88
N MET A 59 -5.12 -8.20 16.89
CA MET A 59 -5.62 -9.38 16.16
C MET A 59 -4.48 -10.06 15.39
N TYR A 60 -3.65 -9.30 14.69
CA TYR A 60 -2.49 -9.83 13.97
C TYR A 60 -1.47 -10.49 14.91
N ALA A 61 -1.19 -9.87 16.07
CA ALA A 61 -0.36 -10.48 17.11
C ALA A 61 -0.96 -11.80 17.60
N THR A 62 -2.24 -11.82 17.97
CA THR A 62 -2.90 -13.04 18.47
C THR A 62 -2.87 -14.16 17.42
N LEU A 63 -3.11 -13.82 16.14
CA LEU A 63 -3.02 -14.78 15.04
C LEU A 63 -1.59 -15.29 14.80
N LYS A 64 -0.56 -14.45 14.98
CA LYS A 64 0.86 -14.86 14.96
C LYS A 64 1.21 -15.88 16.05
N GLY A 65 0.49 -15.87 17.18
CA GLY A 65 0.69 -16.80 18.29
C GLY A 65 -0.18 -18.06 18.25
N ALA A 66 -1.26 -18.05 17.48
CA ALA A 66 -2.05 -19.23 17.15
C ALA A 66 -1.29 -20.20 16.22
N GLU A 67 -1.84 -21.40 16.02
CA GLU A 67 -1.32 -22.38 15.06
C GLU A 67 -1.83 -22.10 13.63
N HIS A 68 -3.11 -21.74 13.51
CA HIS A 68 -3.79 -21.35 12.27
C HIS A 68 -5.04 -20.51 12.59
N ALA A 69 -5.68 -19.91 11.58
CA ALA A 69 -6.79 -18.98 11.78
C ALA A 69 -8.01 -19.61 12.47
N GLU A 70 -8.31 -20.88 12.17
CA GLU A 70 -9.38 -21.63 12.84
C GLU A 70 -9.15 -21.78 14.34
N ALA A 71 -7.92 -22.07 14.80
CA ALA A 71 -7.62 -22.24 16.21
C ALA A 71 -7.91 -20.94 17.00
N LEU A 72 -7.56 -19.78 16.41
CA LEU A 72 -7.93 -18.48 16.99
C LEU A 72 -9.44 -18.25 16.95
N TRP A 73 -10.12 -18.56 15.85
CA TRP A 73 -11.57 -18.42 15.73
C TRP A 73 -12.33 -19.24 16.79
N GLN A 74 -11.96 -20.51 16.96
CA GLN A 74 -12.57 -21.40 17.96
C GLN A 74 -12.36 -20.87 19.37
N VAL A 75 -11.14 -20.46 19.72
CA VAL A 75 -10.83 -19.88 21.05
C VAL A 75 -11.56 -18.55 21.26
N LEU A 76 -11.68 -17.70 20.25
CA LEU A 76 -12.42 -16.43 20.32
C LEU A 76 -13.92 -16.66 20.55
N SER A 77 -14.53 -17.65 19.87
CA SER A 77 -15.93 -18.04 20.09
C SER A 77 -16.16 -18.72 21.44
N GLN A 78 -15.15 -19.42 21.99
CA GLN A 78 -15.22 -20.04 23.32
C GLN A 78 -14.99 -19.06 24.47
N CYS A 79 -14.25 -17.96 24.26
CA CYS A 79 -14.06 -16.90 25.26
C CYS A 79 -15.17 -15.83 25.24
N HIS A 80 -16.17 -15.97 24.36
CA HIS A 80 -17.33 -15.07 24.27
C HIS A 80 -18.13 -15.02 25.59
N PRO A 81 -18.67 -13.85 25.99
CA PRO A 81 -19.43 -13.68 27.25
C PRO A 81 -20.53 -14.72 27.49
N ASP A 82 -21.25 -15.14 26.45
CA ASP A 82 -22.41 -16.05 26.55
C ASP A 82 -22.04 -17.52 26.80
N ARG A 83 -20.74 -17.85 26.80
CA ARG A 83 -20.26 -19.22 27.06
C ARG A 83 -20.25 -19.54 28.55
N PRO A 84 -20.47 -20.82 28.93
CA PRO A 84 -20.31 -21.29 30.32
C PRO A 84 -18.98 -20.85 30.93
N SER A 85 -19.00 -20.47 32.20
CA SER A 85 -17.87 -19.80 32.86
C SER A 85 -16.58 -20.63 32.88
N ASP A 86 -16.68 -21.95 32.96
CA ASP A 86 -15.52 -22.85 32.97
C ASP A 86 -14.86 -22.94 31.58
N VAL A 87 -15.66 -23.05 30.51
CA VAL A 87 -15.19 -23.01 29.11
C VAL A 87 -14.59 -21.64 28.82
N ARG A 88 -15.30 -20.57 29.17
CA ARG A 88 -14.88 -19.18 28.94
C ARG A 88 -13.55 -18.87 29.62
N GLN A 89 -13.36 -19.28 30.88
CA GLN A 89 -12.12 -19.01 31.62
C GLN A 89 -10.90 -19.76 31.05
N LYS A 90 -11.09 -21.00 30.59
CA LYS A 90 -10.05 -21.77 29.88
C LYS A 90 -9.69 -21.09 28.56
N ALA A 91 -10.69 -20.66 27.78
CA ALA A 91 -10.49 -19.97 26.51
C ALA A 91 -9.83 -18.59 26.67
N LEU A 92 -10.21 -17.80 27.67
CA LEU A 92 -9.53 -16.52 28.01
C LEU A 92 -8.04 -16.75 28.35
N THR A 93 -7.73 -17.80 29.10
CA THR A 93 -6.33 -18.15 29.42
C THR A 93 -5.57 -18.63 28.17
N CYS A 94 -6.26 -19.28 27.22
CA CYS A 94 -5.68 -19.68 25.93
C CYS A 94 -5.41 -18.46 25.03
N ILE A 95 -6.36 -17.52 24.92
CA ILE A 95 -6.22 -16.36 24.02
C ILE A 95 -5.19 -15.35 24.54
N ASP A 96 -5.08 -15.16 25.86
CA ASP A 96 -3.99 -14.40 26.48
C ASP A 96 -2.62 -15.00 26.12
N ARG A 97 -2.48 -16.34 26.14
CA ARG A 97 -1.24 -17.03 25.70
C ARG A 97 -0.98 -16.86 24.21
N MET A 98 -2.00 -16.96 23.36
CA MET A 98 -1.86 -16.69 21.92
C MET A 98 -1.35 -15.27 21.68
N PHE A 99 -1.92 -14.26 22.34
CA PHE A 99 -1.46 -12.87 22.21
C PHE A 99 -0.02 -12.67 22.71
N ILE A 100 0.35 -13.23 23.87
CA ILE A 100 1.71 -13.13 24.44
C ILE A 100 2.76 -13.82 23.55
N ASN A 101 2.47 -15.05 23.10
CA ASN A 101 3.33 -15.78 22.16
C ASN A 101 3.46 -15.04 20.82
N GLY A 102 2.35 -14.46 20.37
CA GLY A 102 2.24 -13.65 19.16
C GLY A 102 3.09 -12.39 19.19
N LEU A 103 3.01 -11.59 20.25
CA LEU A 103 3.88 -10.44 20.48
C LEU A 103 5.36 -10.86 20.46
N THR A 104 5.70 -11.96 21.14
CA THR A 104 7.08 -12.46 21.20
C THR A 104 7.58 -12.90 19.82
N ARG A 105 6.76 -13.64 19.05
CA ARG A 105 7.02 -14.00 17.64
C ARG A 105 7.09 -12.79 16.69
N TRP A 106 6.53 -11.66 17.10
CA TRP A 106 6.61 -10.37 16.39
C TRP A 106 7.77 -9.49 16.91
N GLY A 107 8.63 -10.00 17.79
CA GLY A 107 9.77 -9.24 18.34
C GLY A 107 9.37 -8.14 19.32
N ARG A 108 8.18 -8.23 19.94
CA ARG A 108 7.66 -7.28 20.92
C ARG A 108 7.60 -7.92 22.31
N LYS A 109 7.81 -7.12 23.36
CA LYS A 109 7.68 -7.57 24.75
C LYS A 109 6.22 -7.45 25.21
N PRO A 110 5.63 -8.46 25.86
CA PRO A 110 4.34 -8.32 26.52
C PRO A 110 4.47 -7.31 27.68
N THR A 111 3.51 -6.39 27.81
CA THR A 111 3.44 -5.42 28.90
C THR A 111 2.04 -5.40 29.52
N PRO A 112 1.88 -5.00 30.80
CA PRO A 112 0.55 -4.89 31.41
C PRO A 112 -0.38 -3.95 30.64
N SER A 113 0.16 -2.85 30.09
CA SER A 113 -0.59 -1.93 29.23
C SER A 113 -1.09 -2.61 27.94
N ALA A 114 -0.23 -3.37 27.26
CA ALA A 114 -0.62 -4.12 26.06
C ALA A 114 -1.68 -5.20 26.37
N MET A 115 -1.58 -5.89 27.51
CA MET A 115 -2.60 -6.87 27.94
C MET A 115 -3.95 -6.22 28.22
N ASN A 116 -3.97 -5.05 28.88
CA ASN A 116 -5.20 -4.31 29.13
C ASN A 116 -5.84 -3.80 27.83
N ALA A 117 -5.02 -3.28 26.91
CA ALA A 117 -5.49 -2.82 25.61
C ALA A 117 -6.05 -3.98 24.76
N PHE A 118 -5.39 -5.15 24.77
CA PHE A 118 -5.86 -6.38 24.14
C PHE A 118 -7.21 -6.85 24.70
N ARG A 119 -7.39 -6.87 26.02
CA ARG A 119 -8.67 -7.25 26.64
C ARG A 119 -9.80 -6.28 26.31
N ASN A 120 -9.50 -4.99 26.14
CA ASN A 120 -10.47 -4.02 25.63
C ASN A 120 -10.83 -4.28 24.16
N ALA A 121 -9.86 -4.70 23.34
CA ALA A 121 -10.09 -5.06 21.94
C ALA A 121 -10.96 -6.33 21.80
N LEU A 122 -10.75 -7.36 22.64
CA LEU A 122 -11.55 -8.59 22.67
C LEU A 122 -13.06 -8.31 22.74
N SER A 123 -13.49 -7.41 23.63
CA SER A 123 -14.91 -7.02 23.76
C SER A 123 -15.49 -6.45 22.46
N GLY A 124 -14.70 -5.64 21.72
CA GLY A 124 -15.09 -5.11 20.41
C GLY A 124 -15.04 -6.15 19.29
N TRP A 125 -14.21 -7.19 19.41
CA TRP A 125 -14.19 -8.33 18.49
C TRP A 125 -15.40 -9.24 18.70
N HIS A 126 -15.80 -9.49 19.95
CA HIS A 126 -17.03 -10.23 20.28
C HIS A 126 -18.27 -9.50 19.79
N GLN A 127 -18.40 -8.20 20.07
CA GLN A 127 -19.54 -7.39 19.59
C GLN A 127 -19.68 -7.42 18.06
N ARG A 128 -18.57 -7.49 17.31
CA ARG A 128 -18.60 -7.65 15.85
C ARG A 128 -18.86 -9.10 15.41
N MET A 129 -18.37 -10.09 16.15
CA MET A 129 -18.71 -11.51 15.91
C MET A 129 -20.22 -11.76 15.99
N ASP A 130 -20.93 -11.08 16.91
CA ASP A 130 -22.39 -11.18 17.08
C ASP A 130 -23.18 -10.62 15.88
N ALA A 131 -22.55 -9.77 15.06
CA ALA A 131 -23.15 -9.19 13.86
C ALA A 131 -22.97 -10.07 12.59
N LEU A 132 -22.34 -11.24 12.69
CA LEU A 132 -22.22 -12.17 11.57
C LEU A 132 -23.55 -12.88 11.29
N PRO A 133 -23.89 -13.13 10.01
CA PRO A 133 -25.15 -13.78 9.64
C PRO A 133 -25.19 -15.28 9.97
N SER A 134 -24.05 -15.90 10.30
CA SER A 134 -23.95 -17.28 10.77
C SER A 134 -22.68 -17.48 11.60
N GLN A 135 -22.69 -18.47 12.50
CA GLN A 135 -21.50 -18.96 13.21
C GLN A 135 -20.84 -20.16 12.50
N ASP A 136 -21.52 -20.77 11.51
CA ASP A 136 -20.91 -21.77 10.63
C ASP A 136 -20.10 -21.07 9.52
N ILE A 137 -18.79 -21.30 9.53
CA ILE A 137 -17.84 -20.70 8.60
C ILE A 137 -18.08 -21.11 7.14
N VAL A 138 -18.63 -22.31 6.91
CA VAL A 138 -18.89 -22.82 5.55
C VAL A 138 -20.09 -22.08 4.95
N SER A 139 -21.15 -21.89 5.72
CA SER A 139 -22.30 -21.05 5.36
C SER A 139 -21.92 -19.58 5.09
N LEU A 140 -20.87 -19.05 5.72
CA LEU A 140 -20.37 -17.69 5.45
C LEU A 140 -19.63 -17.55 4.11
N ALA A 141 -19.25 -18.64 3.45
CA ALA A 141 -18.42 -18.59 2.24
C ALA A 141 -19.08 -17.82 1.09
N ASP A 142 -20.37 -18.06 0.80
CA ASP A 142 -21.07 -17.34 -0.26
C ASP A 142 -21.25 -15.86 0.08
N TRP A 143 -21.51 -15.52 1.34
CA TRP A 143 -21.61 -14.13 1.78
C TRP A 143 -20.27 -13.37 1.64
N PHE A 144 -19.17 -13.93 2.16
CA PHE A 144 -17.85 -13.29 2.04
C PHE A 144 -17.34 -13.22 0.60
N THR A 145 -17.75 -14.12 -0.30
CA THR A 145 -17.37 -14.11 -1.72
C THR A 145 -18.36 -13.36 -2.61
N MET A 146 -19.43 -12.79 -2.05
CA MET A 146 -20.56 -12.21 -2.81
C MET A 146 -21.08 -13.19 -3.88
N ASP A 147 -21.59 -14.34 -3.44
CA ASP A 147 -22.07 -15.47 -4.25
C ASP A 147 -21.01 -16.02 -5.24
N GLY A 148 -19.74 -16.11 -4.81
CA GLY A 148 -18.64 -16.61 -5.64
C GLY A 148 -18.21 -15.65 -6.76
N THR A 149 -18.45 -14.34 -6.61
CA THR A 149 -17.97 -13.28 -7.54
C THR A 149 -16.65 -12.63 -7.11
N GLN A 150 -16.14 -12.96 -5.93
CA GLN A 150 -14.87 -12.47 -5.38
C GLN A 150 -14.04 -13.62 -4.82
N TRP A 151 -12.73 -13.60 -5.07
CA TRP A 151 -11.78 -14.47 -4.39
C TRP A 151 -11.53 -13.95 -2.97
N ILE A 152 -11.18 -14.87 -2.07
CA ILE A 152 -10.58 -14.54 -0.77
C ILE A 152 -9.24 -15.27 -0.72
N ILE A 153 -8.15 -14.52 -0.60
CA ILE A 153 -6.79 -15.08 -0.54
C ILE A 153 -6.13 -14.70 0.80
N GLY A 154 -5.43 -15.66 1.40
CA GLY A 154 -4.61 -15.45 2.60
C GLY A 154 -3.13 -15.73 2.33
N PRO A 155 -2.23 -15.53 3.32
CA PRO A 155 -0.78 -15.71 3.17
C PRO A 155 -0.29 -17.06 2.63
N GLY A 156 -1.07 -18.15 2.75
CA GLY A 156 -0.75 -19.45 2.17
C GLY A 156 -1.18 -19.65 0.71
N HIS A 157 -1.81 -18.67 0.08
CA HIS A 157 -2.29 -18.76 -1.30
C HIS A 157 -1.17 -18.38 -2.30
N PRO A 158 -0.99 -19.09 -3.43
CA PRO A 158 0.11 -18.80 -4.37
C PRO A 158 0.14 -17.36 -4.91
N CYS A 159 -1.04 -16.76 -5.13
CA CYS A 159 -1.16 -15.37 -5.58
C CYS A 159 -1.13 -14.34 -4.42
N TRP A 160 -0.67 -14.71 -3.22
CA TRP A 160 -0.51 -13.76 -2.13
C TRP A 160 0.77 -12.92 -2.32
N PRO A 161 0.67 -11.59 -2.38
CA PRO A 161 1.85 -10.73 -2.52
C PRO A 161 2.62 -10.66 -1.19
N ALA A 162 3.75 -11.37 -1.13
CA ALA A 162 4.59 -11.51 0.06
C ALA A 162 5.04 -10.17 0.66
N GLN A 163 5.18 -9.13 -0.18
CA GLN A 163 5.57 -7.77 0.21
C GLN A 163 4.61 -7.12 1.23
N LEU A 164 3.37 -7.61 1.36
CA LEU A 164 2.45 -7.15 2.42
C LEU A 164 2.95 -7.49 3.84
N THR A 165 3.85 -8.46 3.98
CA THR A 165 4.46 -8.82 5.27
C THR A 165 5.29 -7.67 5.84
N ASP A 166 5.85 -6.81 4.98
CA ASP A 166 6.68 -5.66 5.38
C ASP A 166 5.91 -4.64 6.23
N LEU A 167 4.56 -4.63 6.14
CA LEU A 167 3.69 -3.80 6.99
C LEU A 167 3.75 -4.16 8.49
N SER A 168 4.43 -5.25 8.85
CA SER A 168 4.66 -5.65 10.24
C SER A 168 5.81 -4.91 10.95
N ILE A 169 6.42 -3.88 10.34
CA ILE A 169 7.46 -3.06 10.99
C ILE A 169 6.97 -2.25 12.20
N ARG A 170 5.69 -1.85 12.20
CA ARG A 170 5.09 -0.99 13.24
C ARG A 170 4.41 -1.80 14.35
N SER A 171 4.00 -1.12 15.42
CA SER A 171 3.25 -1.71 16.54
C SER A 171 1.80 -1.23 16.61
N ASP A 172 1.46 -0.16 15.88
CA ASP A 172 0.15 0.45 15.77
C ASP A 172 -0.62 0.06 14.49
N TRP A 173 0.00 -0.73 13.60
CA TRP A 173 -0.58 -1.22 12.35
C TRP A 173 -0.18 -2.68 12.09
N ALA A 174 -0.92 -3.35 11.19
CA ALA A 174 -0.68 -4.74 10.78
C ALA A 174 -0.79 -4.95 9.26
N PRO A 175 -0.18 -6.03 8.72
CA PRO A 175 -0.55 -6.59 7.42
C PRO A 175 -2.04 -7.01 7.36
N PRO A 176 -2.68 -7.03 6.18
CA PRO A 176 -4.01 -7.62 6.02
C PRO A 176 -4.00 -9.11 6.40
N LEU A 177 -5.06 -9.60 7.06
CA LEU A 177 -5.15 -11.04 7.40
C LEU A 177 -5.47 -11.89 6.16
N CYS A 178 -6.25 -11.32 5.24
CA CYS A 178 -6.60 -11.83 3.91
C CYS A 178 -6.89 -10.62 2.97
N LEU A 179 -7.12 -10.89 1.69
CA LEU A 179 -7.59 -9.93 0.69
C LEU A 179 -8.80 -10.49 -0.06
N TRP A 180 -9.78 -9.62 -0.31
CA TRP A 180 -10.81 -9.80 -1.33
C TRP A 180 -10.26 -9.35 -2.69
N VAL A 181 -10.56 -10.12 -3.73
CA VAL A 181 -10.10 -9.83 -5.10
C VAL A 181 -11.24 -10.03 -6.10
N LYS A 182 -11.44 -9.06 -7.01
CA LYS A 182 -12.15 -9.23 -8.29
C LYS A 182 -11.16 -9.13 -9.45
N GLY A 183 -11.44 -9.82 -10.55
CA GLY A 183 -10.49 -10.01 -11.65
C GLY A 183 -9.55 -11.20 -11.41
N ASP A 184 -8.31 -11.09 -11.90
CA ASP A 184 -7.32 -12.17 -11.91
C ASP A 184 -6.33 -12.03 -10.72
N PRO A 185 -6.37 -12.91 -9.70
CA PRO A 185 -5.46 -12.83 -8.55
C PRO A 185 -3.98 -12.89 -8.95
N ARG A 186 -3.64 -13.53 -10.07
CA ARG A 186 -2.25 -13.66 -10.55
C ARG A 186 -1.61 -12.30 -10.84
N ALA A 187 -2.41 -11.28 -11.12
CA ALA A 187 -1.92 -9.90 -11.27
C ALA A 187 -1.15 -9.42 -10.03
N LEU A 188 -1.48 -9.90 -8.82
CA LEU A 188 -0.80 -9.49 -7.57
C LEU A 188 0.64 -9.99 -7.46
N THR A 189 0.96 -11.10 -8.12
CA THR A 189 2.28 -11.74 -8.11
C THR A 189 2.96 -11.71 -9.48
N SER A 190 2.40 -10.99 -10.46
CA SER A 190 2.88 -11.01 -11.84
C SER A 190 4.20 -10.26 -12.07
N CYS A 191 4.70 -9.53 -11.07
CA CYS A 191 5.95 -8.78 -11.13
C CYS A 191 6.65 -8.80 -9.76
N ALA A 192 7.96 -9.04 -9.75
CA ALA A 192 8.75 -9.08 -8.52
C ALA A 192 8.94 -7.69 -7.88
N LYS A 193 9.00 -6.63 -8.69
CA LYS A 193 9.10 -5.23 -8.25
C LYS A 193 8.02 -4.36 -8.91
N PRO A 194 6.78 -4.35 -8.40
CA PRO A 194 5.71 -3.51 -8.93
C PRO A 194 6.00 -2.02 -8.79
N VAL A 195 5.44 -1.21 -9.67
CA VAL A 195 5.50 0.25 -9.65
C VAL A 195 4.18 0.80 -9.14
N GLY A 196 4.21 1.47 -8.00
CA GLY A 196 3.08 2.24 -7.50
C GLY A 196 3.04 3.63 -8.13
N ILE A 197 1.86 4.10 -8.53
CA ILE A 197 1.71 5.46 -9.10
C ILE A 197 0.53 6.15 -8.42
N VAL A 198 0.78 7.29 -7.75
CA VAL A 198 -0.21 8.00 -6.92
C VAL A 198 -0.11 9.51 -7.08
N GLY A 199 -1.18 10.24 -6.77
CA GLY A 199 -1.16 11.70 -6.85
C GLY A 199 -2.49 12.38 -6.50
N SER A 200 -2.67 13.57 -7.05
CA SER A 200 -3.85 14.41 -6.83
C SER A 200 -5.10 13.79 -7.47
N ARG A 201 -6.24 13.92 -6.77
CA ARG A 201 -7.56 13.68 -7.37
C ARG A 201 -7.90 14.76 -8.39
N ASP A 202 -7.52 15.99 -8.07
CA ASP A 202 -7.59 17.16 -8.93
C ASP A 202 -6.22 17.35 -9.59
N VAL A 203 -5.89 16.44 -10.50
CA VAL A 203 -4.63 16.47 -11.27
C VAL A 203 -4.80 17.38 -12.50
N ASN A 204 -3.81 18.22 -12.79
CA ASN A 204 -3.77 19.00 -14.04
C ASN A 204 -3.31 18.13 -15.22
N GLU A 205 -3.28 18.69 -16.43
CA GLU A 205 -2.93 17.91 -17.63
C GLU A 205 -1.47 17.40 -17.60
N TYR A 206 -0.54 18.18 -17.05
CA TYR A 206 0.85 17.75 -16.88
C TYR A 206 0.96 16.51 -15.98
N GLY A 207 0.37 16.54 -14.78
CA GLY A 207 0.39 15.40 -13.87
C GLY A 207 -0.39 14.18 -14.41
N ARG A 208 -1.44 14.41 -15.21
CA ARG A 208 -2.21 13.36 -15.90
C ARG A 208 -1.37 12.67 -16.97
N TYR A 209 -0.72 13.45 -17.84
CA TYR A 209 0.20 12.97 -18.86
C TYR A 209 1.31 12.13 -18.24
N VAL A 210 2.02 12.66 -17.23
CA VAL A 210 3.12 11.92 -16.59
C VAL A 210 2.64 10.62 -15.95
N ALA A 211 1.52 10.64 -15.20
CA ALA A 211 0.96 9.43 -14.60
C ALA A 211 0.60 8.34 -15.63
N HIS A 212 -0.04 8.73 -16.75
CA HIS A 212 -0.40 7.83 -17.83
C HIS A 212 0.84 7.26 -18.52
N THR A 213 1.76 8.14 -18.97
CA THR A 213 2.94 7.73 -19.74
C THR A 213 3.88 6.84 -18.92
N VAL A 214 4.10 7.16 -17.64
CA VAL A 214 4.94 6.32 -16.76
C VAL A 214 4.31 4.94 -16.57
N ALA A 215 3.00 4.87 -16.33
CA ALA A 215 2.29 3.60 -16.18
C ALA A 215 2.31 2.76 -17.46
N GLU A 216 2.12 3.41 -18.61
CA GLU A 216 2.16 2.78 -19.93
C GLU A 216 3.54 2.19 -20.24
N GLN A 217 4.62 2.95 -20.04
CA GLN A 217 5.98 2.44 -20.27
C GLN A 217 6.33 1.30 -19.30
N ALA A 218 5.99 1.43 -18.01
CA ALA A 218 6.20 0.36 -17.03
C ALA A 218 5.45 -0.92 -17.42
N ALA A 219 4.19 -0.81 -17.84
CA ALA A 219 3.42 -1.95 -18.32
C ALA A 219 4.00 -2.53 -19.63
N VAL A 220 4.46 -1.71 -20.58
CA VAL A 220 5.17 -2.18 -21.78
C VAL A 220 6.42 -3.00 -21.41
N ASP A 221 7.14 -2.63 -20.35
CA ASP A 221 8.30 -3.36 -19.82
C ASP A 221 7.96 -4.59 -18.94
N GLY A 222 6.66 -4.88 -18.76
CA GLY A 222 6.17 -6.07 -18.05
C GLY A 222 5.82 -5.84 -16.57
N HIS A 223 6.07 -4.64 -16.05
CA HIS A 223 5.89 -4.33 -14.63
C HIS A 223 4.43 -4.16 -14.24
N LEU A 224 4.09 -4.63 -13.05
CA LEU A 224 2.76 -4.44 -12.44
C LEU A 224 2.60 -2.98 -12.02
N VAL A 225 1.53 -2.31 -12.46
CA VAL A 225 1.16 -0.96 -12.02
C VAL A 225 0.13 -1.02 -10.89
N VAL A 226 0.47 -0.49 -9.71
CA VAL A 226 -0.41 -0.47 -8.53
C VAL A 226 -0.90 0.96 -8.25
N SER A 227 -2.20 1.14 -8.01
CA SER A 227 -2.75 2.42 -7.57
C SER A 227 -4.07 2.25 -6.81
N GLY A 228 -4.72 3.35 -6.45
CA GLY A 228 -5.91 3.37 -5.58
C GLY A 228 -7.26 3.47 -6.30
N GLY A 229 -7.30 3.51 -7.63
CA GLY A 229 -8.53 3.66 -8.40
C GLY A 229 -9.29 4.99 -8.23
N ALA A 230 -8.71 6.00 -7.56
CA ALA A 230 -9.35 7.30 -7.35
C ALA A 230 -9.50 8.13 -8.65
N MET A 231 -10.18 9.28 -8.58
CA MET A 231 -10.09 10.29 -9.65
C MET A 231 -8.64 10.76 -9.84
N GLY A 232 -8.35 11.36 -11.00
CA GLY A 232 -7.10 12.06 -11.24
C GLY A 232 -5.95 11.11 -11.55
N THR A 233 -4.85 11.22 -10.79
CA THR A 233 -3.62 10.46 -11.03
C THR A 233 -3.84 8.95 -11.04
N ASP A 234 -4.56 8.40 -10.06
CA ASP A 234 -4.79 6.95 -9.96
C ASP A 234 -5.48 6.41 -11.22
N ALA A 235 -6.54 7.08 -11.69
CA ALA A 235 -7.22 6.72 -12.93
C ALA A 235 -6.33 6.85 -14.17
N ALA A 236 -5.52 7.90 -14.26
CA ALA A 236 -4.59 8.09 -15.38
C ALA A 236 -3.53 6.98 -15.45
N ALA A 237 -2.99 6.56 -14.30
CA ALA A 237 -2.04 5.45 -14.21
C ALA A 237 -2.67 4.12 -14.66
N HIS A 238 -3.86 3.78 -14.17
CA HIS A 238 -4.54 2.56 -14.62
C HIS A 238 -4.87 2.60 -16.13
N TRP A 239 -5.33 3.74 -16.68
CA TRP A 239 -5.57 3.87 -18.11
C TRP A 239 -4.28 3.71 -18.94
N GLY A 240 -3.15 4.25 -18.49
CA GLY A 240 -1.85 4.05 -19.14
C GLY A 240 -1.42 2.59 -19.17
N ALA A 241 -1.54 1.89 -18.05
CA ALA A 241 -1.25 0.46 -17.96
C ALA A 241 -2.16 -0.39 -18.88
N LEU A 242 -3.46 -0.04 -18.97
CA LEU A 242 -4.40 -0.68 -19.89
C LEU A 242 -4.11 -0.34 -21.36
N ASN A 243 -3.60 0.86 -21.67
CA ASN A 243 -3.29 1.26 -23.03
C ASN A 243 -2.19 0.38 -23.65
N ALA A 244 -1.18 0.01 -22.85
CA ALA A 244 -0.11 -0.88 -23.24
C ALA A 244 -0.60 -2.27 -23.75
N LEU A 245 -1.78 -2.72 -23.30
CA LEU A 245 -2.34 -4.03 -23.68
C LEU A 245 -2.83 -4.07 -25.14
N HIS A 246 -3.08 -2.93 -25.78
CA HIS A 246 -3.50 -2.87 -27.19
C HIS A 246 -2.36 -3.11 -28.21
N GLY A 247 -1.12 -3.33 -27.73
CA GLY A 247 0.04 -3.63 -28.57
C GLY A 247 0.06 -5.07 -29.11
N ARG A 248 0.97 -5.35 -30.07
CA ARG A 248 1.07 -6.65 -30.78
C ARG A 248 1.46 -7.87 -29.92
N LYS A 249 1.70 -7.71 -28.61
CA LYS A 249 2.14 -8.81 -27.69
C LYS A 249 1.50 -8.66 -26.29
N PRO A 250 0.17 -8.76 -26.13
CA PRO A 250 -0.53 -8.51 -24.85
C PRO A 250 -0.14 -9.48 -23.72
N GLY A 251 0.40 -10.66 -24.04
CA GLY A 251 0.95 -11.61 -23.06
C GLY A 251 2.25 -11.16 -22.40
N CYS A 252 2.99 -10.20 -22.99
CA CYS A 252 4.24 -9.67 -22.44
C CYS A 252 4.07 -8.36 -21.65
N VAL A 253 2.84 -7.87 -21.49
CA VAL A 253 2.54 -6.55 -20.93
C VAL A 253 2.07 -6.67 -19.49
N GLY A 254 2.64 -5.85 -18.61
CA GLY A 254 2.32 -5.77 -17.19
C GLY A 254 0.83 -5.57 -16.93
N ARG A 255 0.37 -6.07 -15.77
CA ARG A 255 -1.03 -5.93 -15.34
C ARG A 255 -1.20 -4.66 -14.51
N THR A 256 -2.41 -4.41 -14.03
CA THR A 256 -2.66 -3.35 -13.05
C THR A 256 -3.57 -3.79 -11.92
N VAL A 257 -3.32 -3.27 -10.71
CA VAL A 257 -4.03 -3.59 -9.47
C VAL A 257 -4.55 -2.30 -8.83
N ALA A 258 -5.87 -2.21 -8.62
CA ALA A 258 -6.51 -1.10 -7.93
C ALA A 258 -6.89 -1.48 -6.50
N VAL A 259 -6.50 -0.68 -5.50
CA VAL A 259 -6.72 -0.95 -4.07
C VAL A 259 -7.82 -0.06 -3.49
N PHE A 260 -8.85 -0.66 -2.90
CA PHE A 260 -10.06 0.04 -2.43
C PHE A 260 -10.12 0.25 -0.91
N ALA A 261 -10.83 1.32 -0.51
CA ALA A 261 -10.97 1.78 0.88
C ALA A 261 -12.28 1.31 1.55
N GLY A 262 -12.97 0.34 0.95
CA GLY A 262 -14.19 -0.29 1.42
C GLY A 262 -14.30 -1.70 0.83
N GLY A 263 -15.39 -2.43 1.11
CA GLY A 263 -15.65 -3.70 0.46
C GLY A 263 -15.79 -3.53 -1.07
N LEU A 264 -15.47 -4.56 -1.85
CA LEU A 264 -15.49 -4.46 -3.32
C LEU A 264 -16.90 -4.31 -3.93
N ASN A 265 -17.96 -4.40 -3.13
CA ASN A 265 -19.31 -4.00 -3.50
C ASN A 265 -19.56 -2.48 -3.36
N HIS A 266 -18.65 -1.72 -2.74
CA HIS A 266 -18.67 -0.26 -2.60
C HIS A 266 -17.47 0.41 -3.32
N MET A 267 -16.99 -0.17 -4.41
CA MET A 267 -15.94 0.44 -5.25
C MET A 267 -16.35 1.82 -5.74
N GLY A 268 -15.44 2.79 -5.62
CA GLY A 268 -15.67 4.17 -6.01
C GLY A 268 -14.37 4.88 -6.38
N PRO A 269 -14.46 6.03 -7.08
CA PRO A 269 -15.69 6.77 -7.42
C PRO A 269 -16.49 6.11 -8.56
N ALA A 270 -17.81 6.28 -8.55
CA ALA A 270 -18.71 5.68 -9.55
C ALA A 270 -18.38 6.08 -11.00
N ARG A 271 -17.79 7.27 -11.21
CA ARG A 271 -17.33 7.75 -12.53
C ARG A 271 -16.20 6.87 -13.13
N ASN A 272 -15.47 6.13 -12.30
CA ASN A 272 -14.43 5.19 -12.74
C ASN A 272 -14.97 3.76 -12.98
N ARG A 273 -16.29 3.53 -12.97
CA ARG A 273 -16.87 2.18 -13.18
C ARG A 273 -16.30 1.47 -14.40
N THR A 274 -16.31 2.11 -15.57
CA THR A 274 -15.78 1.54 -16.83
C THR A 274 -14.28 1.26 -16.78
N LEU A 275 -13.53 2.04 -16.00
CA LEU A 275 -12.11 1.74 -15.74
C LEU A 275 -11.98 0.45 -14.92
N PHE A 276 -12.75 0.29 -13.85
CA PHE A 276 -12.70 -0.91 -13.01
C PHE A 276 -13.13 -2.17 -13.78
N GLU A 277 -14.19 -2.08 -14.59
CA GLU A 277 -14.63 -3.14 -15.50
C GLU A 277 -13.54 -3.52 -16.53
N ARG A 278 -12.76 -2.54 -17.02
CA ARG A 278 -11.60 -2.79 -17.90
C ARG A 278 -10.42 -3.43 -17.17
N ILE A 279 -10.10 -3.02 -15.95
CA ILE A 279 -9.07 -3.68 -15.13
C ILE A 279 -9.43 -5.15 -14.90
N GLU A 280 -10.67 -5.43 -14.50
CA GLU A 280 -11.17 -6.79 -14.25
C GLU A 280 -11.17 -7.65 -15.53
N SER A 281 -11.71 -7.14 -16.64
CA SER A 281 -11.81 -7.90 -17.91
C SER A 281 -10.50 -8.07 -18.68
N GLN A 282 -9.47 -7.25 -18.42
CA GLN A 282 -8.17 -7.32 -19.10
C GLN A 282 -7.07 -7.98 -18.26
N GLY A 283 -7.44 -8.80 -17.27
CA GLY A 283 -6.51 -9.61 -16.47
C GLY A 283 -5.71 -8.83 -15.43
N GLY A 284 -6.22 -7.67 -15.01
CA GLY A 284 -5.81 -6.99 -13.78
C GLY A 284 -6.68 -7.43 -12.59
N ALA A 285 -6.53 -6.73 -11.46
CA ALA A 285 -7.31 -7.02 -10.26
C ALA A 285 -7.78 -5.77 -9.50
N LEU A 286 -8.91 -5.92 -8.82
CA LEU A 286 -9.51 -4.94 -7.93
C LEU A 286 -9.48 -5.57 -6.52
N ILE A 287 -8.78 -4.97 -5.57
CA ILE A 287 -8.54 -5.59 -4.25
C ILE A 287 -8.99 -4.73 -3.07
N SER A 288 -9.34 -5.40 -1.97
CA SER A 288 -9.60 -4.77 -0.68
C SER A 288 -9.19 -5.69 0.46
N GLU A 289 -8.85 -5.10 1.61
CA GLU A 289 -8.69 -5.83 2.87
C GLU A 289 -9.97 -5.81 3.74
N LEU A 290 -11.04 -5.20 3.24
CA LEU A 290 -12.26 -4.97 4.02
C LEU A 290 -13.39 -5.86 3.50
N CYS A 291 -14.15 -6.42 4.44
CA CYS A 291 -15.26 -7.32 4.17
C CYS A 291 -16.32 -6.69 3.24
N PRO A 292 -17.08 -7.49 2.48
CA PRO A 292 -18.25 -7.02 1.75
C PRO A 292 -19.21 -6.24 2.66
N GLY A 293 -19.83 -5.20 2.12
CA GLY A 293 -20.68 -4.27 2.89
C GLY A 293 -19.92 -3.15 3.61
N THR A 294 -18.59 -3.21 3.71
CA THR A 294 -17.82 -2.14 4.38
C THR A 294 -17.82 -0.85 3.56
N ILE A 295 -18.38 0.22 4.12
CA ILE A 295 -18.52 1.53 3.46
C ILE A 295 -17.15 2.27 3.41
N PRO A 296 -16.77 2.91 2.29
CA PRO A 296 -15.55 3.71 2.22
C PRO A 296 -15.67 5.00 3.04
N GLU A 297 -14.78 5.18 4.01
CA GLU A 297 -14.71 6.35 4.90
C GLU A 297 -13.35 7.05 4.80
N ALA A 298 -13.28 8.34 5.18
CA ALA A 298 -12.06 9.16 5.09
C ALA A 298 -10.82 8.48 5.72
N ARG A 299 -10.97 7.90 6.92
CA ARG A 299 -9.91 7.14 7.62
C ARG A 299 -9.46 5.89 6.84
N ARG A 300 -10.39 5.19 6.16
CA ARG A 300 -10.09 3.96 5.41
C ARG A 300 -9.32 4.24 4.12
N PHE A 301 -9.42 5.44 3.54
CA PHE A 301 -8.55 5.85 2.43
C PHE A 301 -7.07 5.96 2.85
N LEU A 302 -6.79 6.53 4.03
CA LEU A 302 -5.44 6.60 4.59
C LEU A 302 -4.94 5.20 4.98
N LEU A 303 -5.83 4.36 5.51
CA LEU A 303 -5.52 2.97 5.82
C LEU A 303 -5.06 2.19 4.59
N ARG A 304 -5.87 2.22 3.53
CA ARG A 304 -5.62 1.53 2.26
C ARG A 304 -4.30 1.93 1.60
N ASN A 305 -3.83 3.16 1.80
CA ASN A 305 -2.60 3.65 1.17
C ASN A 305 -1.36 2.83 1.54
N ARG A 306 -1.29 2.27 2.76
CA ARG A 306 -0.16 1.41 3.15
C ARG A 306 -0.07 0.14 2.30
N ILE A 307 -1.20 -0.38 1.81
CA ILE A 307 -1.24 -1.55 0.92
C ILE A 307 -0.65 -1.18 -0.45
N ILE A 308 -1.00 -0.02 -1.00
CA ILE A 308 -0.40 0.48 -2.26
C ILE A 308 1.13 0.59 -2.09
N ALA A 309 1.60 1.21 -1.00
CA ALA A 309 3.03 1.34 -0.72
C ALA A 309 3.73 -0.01 -0.54
N ALA A 310 3.14 -0.94 0.20
CA ALA A 310 3.72 -2.25 0.46
C ALA A 310 3.81 -3.14 -0.80
N LEU A 311 2.78 -3.12 -1.66
CA LEU A 311 2.79 -3.83 -2.94
C LEU A 311 3.82 -3.26 -3.93
N SER A 312 4.22 -2.00 -3.76
CA SER A 312 5.17 -1.32 -4.64
C SER A 312 6.60 -1.57 -4.19
N SER A 313 7.53 -1.81 -5.13
CA SER A 313 8.97 -1.68 -4.87
C SER A 313 9.46 -0.25 -5.07
N THR A 314 8.83 0.45 -6.02
CA THR A 314 9.13 1.83 -6.40
C THR A 314 7.81 2.59 -6.51
N LEU A 315 7.71 3.78 -5.92
CA LEU A 315 6.50 4.61 -5.89
C LEU A 315 6.75 5.94 -6.61
N VAL A 316 5.92 6.27 -7.60
CA VAL A 316 5.95 7.56 -8.31
C VAL A 316 4.79 8.45 -7.85
N VAL A 317 5.11 9.61 -7.31
CA VAL A 317 4.16 10.67 -6.95
C VAL A 317 4.05 11.65 -8.13
N ALA A 318 3.01 11.49 -8.96
CA ALA A 318 2.92 12.20 -10.24
C ALA A 318 2.54 13.69 -10.11
N GLN A 319 1.77 14.04 -9.08
CA GLN A 319 1.46 15.42 -8.68
C GLN A 319 0.83 15.43 -7.29
N ALA A 320 1.26 16.34 -6.41
CA ALA A 320 0.68 16.47 -5.06
C ALA A 320 0.82 17.90 -4.53
N ARG A 321 -0.26 18.41 -3.93
CA ARG A 321 -0.23 19.58 -3.02
C ARG A 321 0.26 19.18 -1.63
N LEU A 322 0.72 20.14 -0.81
CA LEU A 322 1.28 19.93 0.54
C LEU A 322 0.39 19.14 1.53
N ARG A 323 -0.92 19.06 1.30
CA ARG A 323 -1.87 18.25 2.11
C ARG A 323 -2.64 17.24 1.24
N SER A 324 -1.95 16.64 0.26
CA SER A 324 -2.50 15.57 -0.59
C SER A 324 -2.45 14.22 0.12
N GLY A 325 -3.49 13.41 -0.05
CA GLY A 325 -3.51 12.02 0.44
C GLY A 325 -2.43 11.12 -0.18
N ALA A 326 -1.90 11.48 -1.36
CA ALA A 326 -0.79 10.76 -1.99
C ALA A 326 0.52 10.86 -1.17
N LEU A 327 0.72 11.94 -0.41
CA LEU A 327 1.89 12.11 0.47
C LEU A 327 1.86 11.09 1.62
N ASN A 328 0.69 10.63 2.04
CA ASN A 328 0.57 9.55 3.03
C ASN A 328 1.01 8.20 2.44
N THR A 329 0.66 7.88 1.19
CA THR A 329 1.22 6.70 0.50
C THR A 329 2.74 6.79 0.38
N ALA A 330 3.27 7.98 0.09
CA ALA A 330 4.70 8.19 -0.02
C ALA A 330 5.43 8.07 1.34
N GLY A 331 4.85 8.59 2.43
CA GLY A 331 5.36 8.37 3.78
C GLY A 331 5.45 6.87 4.13
N TRP A 332 4.38 6.11 3.83
CA TRP A 332 4.41 4.65 3.97
C TRP A 332 5.49 3.98 3.10
N ALA A 333 5.71 4.45 1.88
CA ALA A 333 6.76 3.92 1.01
C ALA A 333 8.17 4.20 1.56
N CYS A 334 8.41 5.39 2.11
CA CYS A 334 9.66 5.70 2.82
C CYS A 334 9.85 4.84 4.08
N GLU A 335 8.82 4.68 4.91
CA GLU A 335 8.86 3.81 6.10
C GLU A 335 9.17 2.33 5.74
N LEU A 336 8.70 1.87 4.58
CA LEU A 336 8.92 0.52 4.05
C LEU A 336 10.19 0.41 3.17
N MET A 337 11.06 1.41 3.20
CA MET A 337 12.33 1.48 2.44
C MET A 337 12.16 1.23 0.93
N ARG A 338 11.04 1.71 0.35
CA ARG A 338 10.79 1.70 -1.09
C ARG A 338 11.48 2.89 -1.76
N GLU A 339 11.82 2.73 -3.03
CA GLU A 339 12.31 3.85 -3.84
C GLU A 339 11.15 4.81 -4.11
N VAL A 340 11.23 6.05 -3.63
CA VAL A 340 10.18 7.06 -3.88
C VAL A 340 10.70 8.07 -4.88
N TYR A 341 9.92 8.29 -5.94
CA TYR A 341 10.14 9.30 -6.96
C TYR A 341 9.02 10.32 -6.93
N ALA A 342 9.35 11.59 -7.13
CA ALA A 342 8.39 12.67 -7.24
C ALA A 342 8.62 13.43 -8.55
N VAL A 343 7.52 13.77 -9.23
CA VAL A 343 7.57 14.54 -10.46
C VAL A 343 7.74 16.02 -10.12
N PRO A 344 8.78 16.70 -10.63
CA PRO A 344 8.98 18.12 -10.41
C PRO A 344 7.90 18.93 -11.14
N GLY A 345 7.55 20.10 -10.64
CA GLY A 345 6.65 21.01 -11.36
C GLY A 345 6.91 22.47 -11.03
N ASP A 346 6.24 23.38 -11.74
CA ASP A 346 6.29 24.83 -11.48
C ASP A 346 6.10 25.12 -9.97
N ILE A 347 7.10 25.77 -9.38
CA ILE A 347 7.18 26.10 -7.96
C ILE A 347 6.09 27.09 -7.52
N ASN A 348 5.53 27.86 -8.46
CA ASN A 348 4.45 28.81 -8.19
C ASN A 348 3.06 28.15 -8.22
N GLN A 349 2.95 26.88 -8.61
CA GLN A 349 1.69 26.15 -8.69
C GLN A 349 1.44 25.32 -7.40
N PRO A 350 0.43 25.66 -6.58
CA PRO A 350 0.18 24.96 -5.32
C PRO A 350 -0.11 23.45 -5.45
N CYS A 351 -0.53 23.00 -6.64
CA CYS A 351 -0.75 21.59 -6.95
C CYS A 351 0.55 20.76 -7.08
N ASN A 352 1.71 21.40 -7.28
CA ASN A 352 3.03 20.74 -7.35
C ASN A 352 3.81 20.81 -6.02
N ALA A 353 3.40 21.70 -5.12
CA ALA A 353 4.18 22.06 -3.93
C ALA A 353 4.51 20.87 -3.00
N GLY A 354 3.69 19.82 -2.96
CA GLY A 354 3.98 18.58 -2.24
C GLY A 354 5.11 17.76 -2.88
N CYS A 355 5.07 17.55 -4.21
CA CYS A 355 6.17 16.88 -4.92
C CYS A 355 7.48 17.65 -4.78
N ASN A 356 7.46 18.97 -5.00
CA ASN A 356 8.63 19.82 -4.89
C ASN A 356 9.20 19.82 -3.44
N LYS A 357 8.32 19.83 -2.42
CA LYS A 357 8.72 19.72 -1.01
C LYS A 357 9.38 18.37 -0.71
N MET A 358 8.84 17.25 -1.21
CA MET A 358 9.45 15.93 -1.03
C MET A 358 10.85 15.82 -1.65
N ILE A 359 11.05 16.40 -2.84
CA ILE A 359 12.38 16.46 -3.49
C ILE A 359 13.33 17.31 -2.64
N GLY A 360 12.89 18.50 -2.22
CA GLY A 360 13.68 19.40 -1.36
C GLY A 360 14.05 18.75 -0.01
N ASP A 361 13.14 18.02 0.60
CA ASP A 361 13.32 17.30 1.87
C ASP A 361 14.08 15.97 1.72
N HIS A 362 14.51 15.62 0.50
CA HIS A 362 15.21 14.36 0.18
C HIS A 362 14.38 13.10 0.50
N GLN A 363 13.04 13.25 0.59
CA GLN A 363 12.08 12.16 0.75
C GLN A 363 11.71 11.47 -0.57
N ALA A 364 12.05 12.09 -1.71
CA ALA A 364 11.86 11.52 -3.03
C ALA A 364 12.97 11.93 -3.99
N THR A 365 13.39 11.00 -4.85
CA THR A 365 14.23 11.29 -6.02
C THR A 365 13.41 12.02 -7.08
N ILE A 366 14.01 12.97 -7.78
CA ILE A 366 13.36 13.66 -8.91
C ILE A 366 13.15 12.69 -10.09
N LEU A 367 11.93 12.63 -10.64
CA LEU A 367 11.69 11.90 -11.89
C LEU A 367 12.08 12.77 -13.09
N CYS A 368 13.14 12.37 -13.80
CA CYS A 368 13.70 13.17 -14.91
C CYS A 368 12.96 13.02 -16.24
N ALA A 369 12.24 11.92 -16.48
CA ALA A 369 11.48 11.69 -17.72
C ALA A 369 10.29 10.76 -17.50
N ALA A 370 9.13 11.11 -18.07
CA ALA A 370 7.93 10.25 -18.06
C ALA A 370 8.02 9.07 -19.04
N THR A 371 8.85 9.20 -20.09
CA THR A 371 9.02 8.24 -21.19
C THR A 371 10.17 7.24 -20.96
N SER A 372 10.82 7.27 -19.79
CA SER A 372 11.92 6.37 -19.44
C SER A 372 11.63 5.71 -18.10
N THR A 373 11.61 4.38 -18.10
CA THR A 373 11.40 3.50 -16.95
C THR A 373 12.70 3.12 -16.24
N LYS A 374 13.87 3.39 -16.83
CA LYS A 374 15.17 2.84 -16.40
C LYS A 374 15.54 3.11 -14.93
N ASP A 375 15.11 4.25 -14.40
CA ASP A 375 15.41 4.68 -13.03
C ASP A 375 14.39 4.14 -12.01
N ILE A 376 13.20 3.74 -12.48
CA ILE A 376 12.03 3.34 -11.66
C ILE A 376 11.62 1.87 -11.83
N CYS A 377 12.27 1.12 -12.73
CA CYS A 377 11.96 -0.25 -13.10
C CYS A 377 13.24 -1.05 -13.30
N HIS A 378 13.23 -2.31 -12.87
CA HIS A 378 14.30 -3.24 -13.27
C HIS A 378 14.19 -3.61 -14.76
N LYS A 379 15.18 -4.34 -15.27
CA LYS A 379 15.19 -4.87 -16.65
C LYS A 379 13.83 -5.47 -17.04
N ARG A 380 13.34 -5.07 -18.22
CA ARG A 380 12.12 -5.59 -18.87
C ARG A 380 12.01 -7.11 -18.77
N HIS A 381 10.81 -7.58 -18.44
CA HIS A 381 10.51 -9.00 -18.25
C HIS A 381 9.13 -9.37 -18.85
N GLN A 382 8.76 -10.65 -18.79
CA GLN A 382 7.38 -11.07 -19.00
C GLN A 382 6.65 -11.17 -17.65
N PRO A 383 5.36 -10.82 -17.57
CA PRO A 383 4.56 -11.00 -16.36
C PRO A 383 4.46 -12.48 -15.98
N ILE A 384 4.62 -12.78 -14.69
CA ILE A 384 4.53 -14.15 -14.15
C ILE A 384 3.04 -14.51 -14.00
N MET A 385 2.51 -15.32 -14.93
CA MET A 385 1.11 -15.75 -14.96
C MET A 385 0.93 -17.22 -14.57
N GLU A 386 1.63 -17.66 -13.50
CA GLU A 386 1.55 -19.02 -12.96
C GLU A 386 0.12 -19.46 -12.62
N ARG A 387 -0.13 -20.77 -12.64
CA ARG A 387 -1.49 -21.31 -12.53
C ARG A 387 -2.06 -21.10 -11.12
N CYS A 388 -3.11 -20.29 -11.02
CA CYS A 388 -3.86 -20.10 -9.77
C CYS A 388 -4.73 -21.34 -9.48
N PRO A 389 -4.67 -21.95 -8.28
CA PRO A 389 -5.59 -23.01 -7.89
C PRO A 389 -7.05 -22.55 -8.00
N GLY A 390 -7.93 -23.41 -8.53
CA GLY A 390 -9.37 -23.13 -8.61
C GLY A 390 -9.80 -22.15 -9.71
N MET A 391 -8.89 -21.72 -10.59
CA MET A 391 -9.26 -21.04 -11.83
C MET A 391 -9.75 -22.06 -12.87
N ALA A 392 -10.85 -21.79 -13.56
CA ALA A 392 -11.33 -22.65 -14.64
C ALA A 392 -10.38 -22.60 -15.86
N ASP A 393 -10.07 -23.76 -16.46
CA ASP A 393 -9.20 -23.87 -17.64
C ASP A 393 -9.90 -23.37 -18.91
N ASN A 394 -10.00 -22.05 -19.08
CA ASN A 394 -10.39 -21.41 -20.35
C ASN A 394 -9.18 -20.88 -21.16
N ALA A 395 -7.95 -21.25 -20.77
CA ALA A 395 -6.71 -20.71 -21.33
C ALA A 395 -5.91 -21.76 -22.14
N GLN A 396 -6.52 -22.30 -23.20
CA GLN A 396 -5.85 -23.28 -24.08
C GLN A 396 -6.20 -23.15 -25.57
N ARG A 397 -6.61 -21.96 -26.04
CA ARG A 397 -6.91 -21.68 -27.46
C ARG A 397 -5.88 -20.81 -28.20
N ASP A 398 -5.02 -20.08 -27.49
CA ASP A 398 -4.06 -19.14 -28.11
C ASP A 398 -2.58 -19.60 -28.02
N ALA A 399 -2.35 -20.90 -27.83
CA ALA A 399 -1.02 -21.49 -27.68
C ALA A 399 -0.67 -22.45 -28.83
N SER A 400 -0.83 -22.01 -30.08
CA SER A 400 -0.39 -22.75 -31.26
C SER A 400 0.18 -21.82 -32.35
N ASP A 401 1.29 -21.16 -32.04
CA ASP A 401 2.23 -20.64 -33.05
C ASP A 401 3.67 -20.82 -32.53
N PRO A 402 4.51 -21.67 -33.16
CA PRO A 402 5.89 -21.87 -32.75
C PRO A 402 6.73 -20.65 -33.10
N ALA A 403 7.51 -20.15 -32.15
CA ALA A 403 8.36 -18.98 -32.35
C ALA A 403 9.42 -19.23 -33.43
N PRO A 404 9.51 -18.42 -34.50
CA PRO A 404 10.61 -18.51 -35.44
C PRO A 404 11.88 -17.90 -34.83
N SER A 405 12.92 -18.71 -34.71
CA SER A 405 14.27 -18.27 -34.37
C SER A 405 14.79 -17.32 -35.46
N CYS A 406 14.86 -16.01 -35.17
CA CYS A 406 15.35 -15.01 -36.12
C CYS A 406 16.78 -14.58 -35.78
N THR A 407 17.76 -15.37 -36.23
CA THR A 407 19.08 -14.86 -36.58
C THR A 407 19.04 -14.39 -38.03
N THR A 408 19.17 -13.10 -38.30
CA THR A 408 19.65 -12.62 -39.61
C THR A 408 20.25 -11.22 -39.51
N LYS A 409 21.08 -10.89 -40.49
CA LYS A 409 22.07 -9.80 -40.45
C LYS A 409 21.47 -8.45 -40.85
N ALA A 410 22.18 -7.39 -40.49
CA ALA A 410 21.88 -6.03 -40.91
C ALA A 410 21.85 -5.86 -42.44
N VAL A 411 20.94 -5.02 -42.92
CA VAL A 411 21.03 -4.36 -44.23
C VAL A 411 20.72 -2.89 -44.03
N HIS A 412 21.70 -2.02 -44.27
CA HIS A 412 21.48 -0.59 -44.38
C HIS A 412 20.67 -0.26 -45.64
N LYS A 413 19.71 0.65 -45.52
CA LYS A 413 19.30 1.51 -46.64
C LYS A 413 19.10 2.94 -46.16
N LYS A 414 19.79 3.87 -46.84
CA LYS A 414 19.62 5.32 -46.68
C LYS A 414 18.38 5.79 -47.44
N SER A 415 17.71 6.79 -46.87
CA SER A 415 16.85 7.78 -47.54
C SER A 415 16.65 8.93 -46.54
N GLU A 416 17.55 9.91 -46.51
CA GLU A 416 17.46 11.16 -47.28
C GLU A 416 16.27 12.04 -46.88
N GLN A 417 16.61 13.18 -46.25
CA GLN A 417 15.70 14.29 -45.93
C GLN A 417 15.62 15.25 -47.13
N PRO A 418 14.55 16.03 -47.25
CA PRO A 418 14.59 17.34 -47.89
C PRO A 418 14.62 18.45 -46.83
N THR A 419 15.70 19.24 -46.84
CA THR A 419 15.79 20.55 -46.19
C THR A 419 15.12 21.62 -47.06
N LEU A 420 14.47 22.61 -46.44
CA LEU A 420 14.19 23.92 -47.04
C LEU A 420 14.39 25.04 -46.00
N SER A 421 14.67 26.25 -46.49
CA SER A 421 15.56 27.23 -45.86
C SER A 421 14.88 28.54 -45.36
N GLN A 422 15.70 29.44 -44.80
CA GLN A 422 15.35 30.61 -43.99
C GLN A 422 15.01 31.90 -44.77
N ALA A 423 14.22 32.80 -44.14
CA ALA A 423 14.37 34.29 -44.07
C ALA A 423 13.16 34.85 -43.27
N VAL A 424 13.22 35.57 -42.14
CA VAL A 424 13.85 36.86 -41.74
C VAL A 424 13.23 38.11 -42.40
N ILE A 425 12.62 39.02 -41.58
CA ILE A 425 12.59 40.51 -41.70
C ILE A 425 11.89 41.18 -40.47
N THR A 426 12.10 42.50 -40.26
CA THR A 426 11.98 43.33 -39.03
C THR A 426 11.12 44.62 -39.23
N THR A 427 10.61 45.39 -38.23
CA THR A 427 10.48 45.23 -36.75
C THR A 427 9.18 45.84 -36.10
N PRO A 428 9.05 47.11 -35.59
CA PRO A 428 8.31 47.30 -34.31
C PRO A 428 7.33 48.51 -34.12
N LEU A 429 6.53 48.43 -33.03
CA LEU A 429 5.91 49.51 -32.22
C LEU A 429 4.81 50.41 -32.88
N PRO A 430 3.97 51.19 -32.15
CA PRO A 430 4.28 52.04 -30.97
C PRO A 430 3.40 51.87 -29.71
N SER A 431 3.78 52.61 -28.66
CA SER A 431 3.19 52.71 -27.32
C SER A 431 2.29 53.94 -27.12
N ARG A 432 1.56 54.01 -25.99
CA ARG A 432 1.20 55.29 -25.33
C ARG A 432 0.97 55.14 -23.82
N THR A 433 1.24 56.22 -23.11
CA THR A 433 1.20 56.45 -21.65
C THR A 433 -0.25 56.78 -21.18
N ASP A 434 -0.64 56.88 -19.89
CA ASP A 434 -0.03 57.62 -18.78
C ASP A 434 -0.47 57.21 -17.35
N SER A 435 0.54 57.18 -16.45
CA SER A 435 0.64 57.65 -15.06
C SER A 435 -0.59 57.87 -14.12
N LYS A 436 -0.48 57.35 -12.87
CA LYS A 436 -0.30 58.16 -11.63
C LYS A 436 -0.07 57.36 -10.33
N ASP A 437 0.64 58.00 -9.40
CA ASP A 437 1.17 57.45 -8.15
C ASP A 437 0.16 57.32 -7.00
N PHE A 438 0.50 56.51 -5.99
CA PHE A 438 0.33 56.89 -4.57
C PHE A 438 1.38 56.19 -3.69
N SER A 439 2.07 56.95 -2.85
CA SER A 439 3.04 56.42 -1.87
C SER A 439 2.37 56.04 -0.56
N SER A 440 2.98 55.09 0.17
CA SER A 440 2.49 54.60 1.45
C SER A 440 3.30 55.15 2.62
N SER A 441 2.62 55.77 3.58
CA SER A 441 3.18 56.06 4.91
C SER A 441 2.13 55.85 5.99
N HIS A 442 2.20 54.73 6.71
CA HIS A 442 2.20 54.69 8.17
C HIS A 442 2.43 53.27 8.69
N HIS A 443 2.92 53.20 9.93
CA HIS A 443 3.53 52.03 10.54
C HIS A 443 2.98 51.87 11.96
N MET A 444 2.54 50.67 12.34
CA MET A 444 2.30 50.25 13.73
C MET A 444 2.42 48.71 13.83
N PRO A 445 2.73 48.15 15.01
CA PRO A 445 3.91 47.30 15.14
C PRO A 445 3.64 45.79 15.26
N ASP A 446 4.68 45.00 14.98
CA ASP A 446 4.70 43.54 15.21
C ASP A 446 5.06 43.21 16.67
N LEU A 447 4.23 42.40 17.33
CA LEU A 447 4.40 41.94 18.71
C LEU A 447 5.12 40.59 18.75
N ARG A 448 6.40 40.55 18.35
CA ARG A 448 7.31 39.42 18.58
C ARG A 448 8.70 39.85 19.04
N ALA A 449 8.77 40.44 20.22
CA ALA A 449 10.03 40.55 20.96
C ALA A 449 10.31 39.26 21.74
N GLN A 450 11.18 38.39 21.22
CA GLN A 450 11.96 37.47 22.05
C GLN A 450 13.43 37.45 21.60
N ALA A 451 14.26 38.09 22.43
CA ALA A 451 15.72 38.02 22.56
C ALA A 451 16.55 37.45 21.41
N SER A 452 17.25 38.35 20.70
CA SER A 452 18.48 38.03 19.99
C SER A 452 19.62 37.78 20.99
N LEU A 453 19.96 36.52 21.24
CA LEU A 453 21.23 36.14 21.88
C LEU A 453 22.34 36.20 20.82
N GLN A 454 23.37 37.02 21.08
CA GLN A 454 24.64 36.90 20.34
C GLN A 454 25.37 35.66 20.87
N PRO A 455 25.91 34.78 20.01
CA PRO A 455 26.80 33.73 20.46
C PRO A 455 28.16 34.33 20.81
N ASP A 456 28.64 34.04 22.02
CA ASP A 456 29.96 34.44 22.48
C ASP A 456 31.09 33.87 21.60
N ALA A 457 32.19 34.60 21.52
CA ALA A 457 33.39 34.19 20.79
C ALA A 457 34.16 33.09 21.54
N GLU A 458 33.61 31.88 21.59
CA GLU A 458 34.35 30.70 22.03
C GLU A 458 35.48 30.36 21.03
N THR A 459 36.70 30.34 21.53
CA THR A 459 37.91 29.93 20.80
C THR A 459 37.76 28.51 20.28
N GLN A 460 37.43 28.34 18.99
CA GLN A 460 37.21 27.02 18.38
C GLN A 460 38.52 26.23 18.30
N GLN A 461 38.77 25.39 19.32
CA GLN A 461 39.89 24.45 19.29
C GLN A 461 39.66 23.35 18.23
N THR A 462 40.67 23.19 17.37
CA THR A 462 40.74 22.14 16.35
C THR A 462 41.08 20.79 16.97
N ILE A 463 40.33 19.76 16.60
CA ILE A 463 40.52 18.37 17.03
C ILE A 463 41.30 17.64 15.93
N GLN A 464 42.55 17.27 16.22
CA GLN A 464 43.35 16.45 15.32
C GLN A 464 42.93 14.97 15.44
N VAL A 465 42.66 14.29 14.33
CA VAL A 465 42.27 12.85 14.37
C VAL A 465 43.34 11.96 15.04
N SER A 466 44.60 12.39 15.05
CA SER A 466 45.71 11.69 15.71
C SER A 466 45.63 11.64 17.25
N THR A 467 44.86 12.52 17.90
CA THR A 467 44.69 12.55 19.37
C THR A 467 43.48 11.75 19.88
N LEU A 468 42.77 11.10 18.97
CA LEU A 468 41.74 10.11 19.26
C LEU A 468 42.38 8.75 19.55
N SER A 469 41.73 7.94 20.39
CA SER A 469 42.06 6.52 20.59
C SER A 469 41.85 5.70 19.30
N GLU A 470 42.38 4.49 19.25
CA GLU A 470 42.29 3.62 18.07
C GLU A 470 40.83 3.33 17.66
N ALA A 471 39.99 2.93 18.61
CA ALA A 471 38.57 2.68 18.38
C ALA A 471 37.79 3.95 17.96
N GLU A 472 38.13 5.13 18.51
CA GLU A 472 37.56 6.41 18.07
C GLU A 472 37.97 6.76 16.62
N ARG A 473 39.22 6.52 16.23
CA ARG A 473 39.70 6.72 14.85
C ARG A 473 39.01 5.77 13.87
N LEU A 474 38.85 4.50 14.24
CA LEU A 474 38.08 3.52 13.47
C LEU A 474 36.62 3.97 13.29
N MET A 475 35.97 4.44 14.36
CA MET A 475 34.61 4.98 14.30
C MET A 475 34.49 6.20 13.36
N VAL A 476 35.44 7.14 13.42
CA VAL A 476 35.51 8.27 12.46
C VAL A 476 35.70 7.77 11.03
N GLY A 477 36.49 6.72 10.82
CA GLY A 477 36.65 6.04 9.53
C GLY A 477 35.32 5.48 9.00
N LEU A 478 34.62 4.69 9.81
CA LEU A 478 33.31 4.13 9.46
C LEU A 478 32.26 5.21 9.16
N ILE A 479 32.28 6.35 9.87
CA ILE A 479 31.41 7.49 9.60
C ILE A 479 31.72 8.10 8.22
N ARG A 480 33.02 8.25 7.86
CA ARG A 480 33.46 8.74 6.53
C ARG A 480 33.10 7.74 5.41
N GLU A 481 33.26 6.45 5.65
CA GLU A 481 32.86 5.36 4.74
C GLU A 481 31.35 5.36 4.49
N CYS A 482 30.53 5.33 5.55
CA CYS A 482 29.07 5.39 5.45
C CYS A 482 28.60 6.63 4.68
N ARG A 483 29.23 7.79 4.92
CA ARG A 483 28.95 9.04 4.17
C ARG A 483 29.30 8.91 2.69
N THR A 484 30.42 8.26 2.35
CA THR A 484 30.87 8.01 0.97
C THR A 484 29.87 7.11 0.22
N HIS A 485 29.35 6.09 0.90
CA HIS A 485 28.31 5.19 0.39
C HIS A 485 26.87 5.74 0.52
N ARG A 486 26.71 7.00 0.96
CA ARG A 486 25.41 7.67 1.17
C ARG A 486 24.45 6.92 2.11
N LEU A 487 24.99 6.16 3.07
CA LEU A 487 24.22 5.45 4.08
C LEU A 487 23.83 6.40 5.23
N ALA A 488 22.65 6.19 5.81
CA ALA A 488 22.24 6.90 7.03
C ALA A 488 23.14 6.47 8.21
N ILE A 489 23.85 7.44 8.80
CA ILE A 489 24.84 7.20 9.85
C ILE A 489 24.12 7.04 11.19
N THR A 490 23.59 5.84 11.42
CA THR A 490 22.96 5.39 12.67
C THR A 490 23.86 4.37 13.38
N PRO A 491 23.63 4.09 14.68
CA PRO A 491 24.39 3.08 15.41
C PRO A 491 24.36 1.69 14.74
N ASP A 492 23.21 1.26 14.22
CA ASP A 492 23.07 -0.03 13.52
C ASP A 492 23.81 -0.07 12.19
N THR A 493 23.85 1.03 11.43
CA THR A 493 24.65 1.12 10.19
C THR A 493 26.14 1.05 10.51
N LEU A 494 26.59 1.75 11.56
CA LEU A 494 27.99 1.75 11.98
C LEU A 494 28.43 0.37 12.50
N LEU A 495 27.60 -0.32 13.29
CA LEU A 495 27.87 -1.71 13.70
C LEU A 495 27.93 -2.66 12.51
N ARG A 496 27.06 -2.48 11.50
CA ARG A 496 27.09 -3.28 10.26
C ARG A 496 28.36 -3.03 9.46
N ALA A 497 28.78 -1.77 9.32
CA ALA A 497 30.02 -1.41 8.64
C ALA A 497 31.26 -1.94 9.37
N ALA A 498 31.29 -1.87 10.71
CA ALA A 498 32.36 -2.47 11.53
C ALA A 498 32.50 -3.98 11.29
N ARG A 499 31.38 -4.71 11.27
CA ARG A 499 31.35 -6.16 11.00
C ARG A 499 31.77 -6.51 9.57
N ASN A 500 31.38 -5.72 8.58
CA ASN A 500 31.81 -5.93 7.19
C ASN A 500 33.32 -5.75 7.02
N ASN A 501 33.94 -4.89 7.85
CA ASN A 501 35.38 -4.63 7.86
C ASN A 501 36.16 -5.49 8.89
N ASN A 502 35.51 -6.45 9.56
CA ASN A 502 36.09 -7.32 10.60
C ASN A 502 36.81 -6.56 11.74
N LEU A 503 36.25 -5.44 12.20
CA LEU A 503 36.82 -4.65 13.30
C LEU A 503 36.43 -5.28 14.66
N GLU A 504 37.39 -5.94 15.32
CA GLU A 504 37.19 -6.59 16.62
C GLU A 504 37.00 -5.58 17.76
N GLU A 505 37.45 -4.34 17.59
CA GLU A 505 37.33 -3.23 18.55
C GLU A 505 35.89 -2.69 18.68
N ILE A 506 34.98 -3.09 17.79
CA ILE A 506 33.57 -2.65 17.76
C ILE A 506 32.65 -3.89 17.67
N PRO A 507 32.59 -4.72 18.72
CA PRO A 507 31.91 -6.02 18.66
C PRO A 507 30.37 -5.91 18.68
N ASP A 508 29.84 -4.91 19.39
CA ASP A 508 28.40 -4.76 19.64
C ASP A 508 27.90 -3.30 19.60
N ILE A 509 26.59 -3.15 19.73
CA ILE A 509 25.89 -1.87 19.64
C ILE A 509 26.15 -0.95 20.85
N ALA A 510 26.51 -1.50 22.01
CA ALA A 510 26.84 -0.72 23.19
C ALA A 510 28.20 -0.02 23.00
N THR A 511 29.21 -0.73 22.47
CA THR A 511 30.51 -0.13 22.11
C THR A 511 30.33 0.98 21.07
N VAL A 512 29.46 0.80 20.07
CA VAL A 512 29.14 1.87 19.10
C VAL A 512 28.54 3.10 19.78
N LEU A 513 27.58 2.91 20.69
CA LEU A 513 26.94 4.03 21.40
C LEU A 513 27.91 4.75 22.36
N GLU A 514 28.81 4.02 23.01
CA GLU A 514 29.85 4.55 23.89
C GLU A 514 30.88 5.39 23.12
N LEU A 515 31.43 4.86 22.01
CA LEU A 515 32.37 5.58 21.15
C LEU A 515 31.76 6.83 20.52
N LEU A 516 30.49 6.78 20.12
CA LEU A 516 29.77 7.96 19.67
C LEU A 516 29.59 8.98 20.80
N GLY A 517 29.28 8.54 22.03
CA GLY A 517 29.23 9.43 23.20
C GLY A 517 30.56 10.11 23.50
N ALA A 518 31.68 9.37 23.42
CA ALA A 518 33.03 9.91 23.61
C ALA A 518 33.41 10.96 22.54
N LEU A 519 33.12 10.67 21.26
CA LEU A 519 33.33 11.61 20.15
C LEU A 519 32.44 12.86 20.26
N GLU A 520 31.21 12.71 20.77
CA GLU A 520 30.25 13.80 20.97
C GLU A 520 30.70 14.72 22.11
N LEU A 521 31.14 14.16 23.25
CA LEU A 521 31.74 14.91 24.36
C LEU A 521 33.03 15.64 23.96
N ARG A 522 33.81 15.08 23.03
CA ARG A 522 34.99 15.75 22.45
C ARG A 522 34.64 16.83 21.41
N GLY A 523 33.38 16.97 21.00
CA GLY A 523 32.96 17.89 19.94
C GLY A 523 33.41 17.47 18.53
N ALA A 524 33.78 16.20 18.35
CA ALA A 524 34.21 15.60 17.09
C ALA A 524 33.02 15.21 16.18
N ILE A 525 31.85 14.98 16.78
CA ILE A 525 30.58 14.73 16.08
C ILE A 525 29.43 15.54 16.69
N HIS A 526 28.35 15.69 15.93
CA HIS A 526 27.06 16.17 16.40
C HIS A 526 25.95 15.16 16.05
N ARG A 527 24.97 14.98 16.95
CA ARG A 527 23.82 14.09 16.72
C ARG A 527 22.53 14.88 16.72
N GLU A 528 21.81 14.82 15.60
CA GLU A 528 20.45 15.33 15.49
C GLU A 528 19.53 14.21 15.02
N THR A 529 18.37 14.08 15.67
CA THR A 529 17.28 13.14 15.31
C THR A 529 17.70 11.68 15.04
N GLY A 530 18.80 11.22 15.64
CA GLY A 530 19.33 9.85 15.51
C GLY A 530 20.36 9.66 14.40
N THR A 531 20.70 10.72 13.66
CA THR A 531 21.79 10.74 12.67
C THR A 531 23.04 11.42 13.20
N VAL A 532 24.21 10.84 12.90
CA VAL A 532 25.53 11.37 13.30
C VAL A 532 26.16 12.17 12.17
N THR A 533 26.74 13.33 12.49
CA THR A 533 27.54 14.14 11.56
C THR A 533 28.91 14.45 12.15
N LEU A 534 29.96 14.52 11.30
CA LEU A 534 31.30 14.94 11.74
C LEU A 534 31.34 16.46 11.89
N SER A 535 31.92 16.92 13.00
CA SER A 535 32.14 18.33 13.29
C SER A 535 33.15 18.97 12.33
N CYS A 536 32.95 20.24 12.00
CA CYS A 536 33.92 21.04 11.23
C CYS A 536 35.23 21.32 12.00
N ARG A 537 35.26 21.04 13.32
CA ARG A 537 36.47 21.16 14.16
C ARG A 537 37.43 19.99 13.98
N LEU A 538 37.01 18.89 13.34
CA LEU A 538 37.80 17.68 13.19
C LEU A 538 38.63 17.71 11.90
N ILE A 539 39.97 17.71 12.04
CA ILE A 539 40.96 17.76 10.95
C ILE A 539 41.79 16.45 10.94
#